data_AF-A0A939KAW5-F1
#
_entry.id   AF-A0A939KAW5-F1
#
_cell.length_a   1.000
_cell.length_b   1.000
_cell.length_c   1.000
_cell.angle_alpha   90.00
_cell.angle_beta   90.00
_cell.angle_gamma   90.00
#
_symmetry.space_group_name_H-M   'P 1'
#
loop_
_entity.id
_entity.type
_entity.pdbx_description
1 polymer ?
#
loop_
_entity_poly.entity_id
_entity_poly.type
_entity_poly.pdbx_seq_one_letter_code
_entity_poly.pdbx_strand_id
1 'polypeptide(L)'
;MSHLFCTHCGQQIAATDRHCPHCGTMQTAVIPPLAVPGKKAVPDGIRGWSWGAFLLSWVWAIGNKTWIGLLALIPYVGLIMAIILGIKGREWAWQNKEWDSIEHFQRVQKQWNRWAFIIVGALLVIGLLAGIGIAMYEEHAPSTHTSQAQDIPPPAPTAASAPASTPFAQAFDEPLTHSASAQKYEPVFLSENDDGHLFKISSYPKKIIYKNTNLLDYLFEDTDMIGYLAFEKTYQFGENYIFIISTGENGNSCPATTYAFQVDTAANRISDKHEIDGCSENVETFSEGNTLMVKKEGNASIFYNGEVQ
;
A
#
# COMPACT_ATOMS: atom_id res chain seq x y z
N MET A 1 48.82 -26.24 29.12
CA MET A 1 48.15 -25.29 30.03
C MET A 1 48.85 -23.95 29.83
N SER A 2 48.14 -22.91 29.44
CA SER A 2 48.72 -21.57 29.23
C SER A 2 49.02 -20.96 30.59
N HIS A 3 50.30 -20.78 30.92
CA HIS A 3 50.73 -20.09 32.13
C HIS A 3 50.86 -18.60 31.84
N LEU A 4 50.36 -17.76 32.74
CA LEU A 4 50.41 -16.31 32.64
C LEU A 4 51.22 -15.75 33.81
N PHE A 5 51.72 -14.52 33.70
CA PHE A 5 52.46 -13.86 34.77
C PHE A 5 51.63 -12.71 35.34
N CYS A 6 51.60 -12.60 36.66
CA CYS A 6 50.95 -11.50 37.36
C CYS A 6 51.65 -10.17 37.04
N THR A 7 50.89 -9.17 36.61
CA THR A 7 51.41 -7.83 36.26
C THR A 7 51.96 -7.04 37.45
N HIS A 8 51.59 -7.42 38.69
CA HIS A 8 51.99 -6.70 39.91
C HIS A 8 53.19 -7.36 40.62
N CYS A 9 53.23 -8.69 40.71
CA CYS A 9 54.28 -9.41 41.43
C CYS A 9 55.19 -10.29 40.56
N GLY A 10 54.91 -10.41 39.26
CA GLY A 10 55.73 -11.18 38.32
C GLY A 10 55.69 -12.70 38.49
N GLN A 11 54.89 -13.24 39.43
CA GLN A 11 54.75 -14.68 39.65
C GLN A 11 53.83 -15.34 38.61
N GLN A 12 54.08 -16.62 38.34
CA GLN A 12 53.22 -17.42 37.46
C GLN A 12 51.86 -17.67 38.11
N ILE A 13 50.80 -17.54 37.32
CA ILE A 13 49.41 -17.74 37.73
C ILE A 13 48.67 -18.60 36.71
N ALA A 14 47.60 -19.27 37.14
CA ALA A 14 46.74 -20.00 36.22
C ALA A 14 45.86 -19.02 35.43
N ALA A 15 45.57 -19.34 34.17
CA ALA A 15 44.77 -18.47 33.30
C ALA A 15 43.31 -18.26 33.75
N THR A 16 42.85 -19.04 34.73
CA THR A 16 41.51 -18.96 35.32
C THR A 16 41.45 -18.08 36.56
N ASP A 17 42.59 -17.63 37.10
CA ASP A 17 42.64 -16.93 38.39
C ASP A 17 42.27 -15.45 38.23
N ARG A 18 41.14 -15.04 38.85
CA ARG A 18 40.71 -13.62 38.89
C ARG A 18 41.57 -12.76 39.83
N HIS A 19 42.16 -13.38 40.84
CA HIS A 19 43.05 -12.76 41.80
C HIS A 19 44.36 -13.53 41.86
N CYS A 20 45.49 -12.83 41.91
CA CYS A 20 46.77 -13.50 42.06
C CYS A 20 46.87 -14.16 43.46
N PRO A 21 47.12 -15.48 43.57
CA PRO A 21 47.21 -16.17 44.84
C PRO A 21 48.42 -15.71 45.70
N HIS A 22 49.40 -15.04 45.08
CA HIS A 22 50.61 -14.59 45.77
C HIS A 22 50.51 -13.17 46.34
N CYS A 23 49.76 -12.26 45.70
CA CYS A 23 49.71 -10.84 46.09
C CYS A 23 48.31 -10.25 46.20
N GLY A 24 47.26 -11.01 45.88
CA GLY A 24 45.87 -10.59 46.04
C GLY A 24 45.35 -9.59 45.00
N THR A 25 46.21 -9.08 44.10
CA THR A 25 45.77 -8.11 43.08
C THR A 25 44.86 -8.75 42.05
N MET A 26 43.73 -8.10 41.74
CA MET A 26 42.86 -8.46 40.62
C MET A 26 43.61 -8.30 39.30
N GLN A 27 43.55 -9.31 38.44
CA GLN A 27 44.10 -9.24 37.09
C GLN A 27 42.98 -8.82 36.12
N THR A 28 42.97 -7.56 35.69
CA THR A 28 41.90 -7.01 34.83
C THR A 28 42.14 -7.29 33.33
N ALA A 29 43.35 -7.67 32.94
CA ALA A 29 43.80 -7.53 31.54
C ALA A 29 44.07 -8.83 30.76
N VAL A 30 43.92 -10.02 31.36
CA VAL A 30 44.36 -11.28 30.70
C VAL A 30 43.25 -12.32 30.51
N ILE A 31 42.02 -11.98 30.91
CA ILE A 31 40.86 -12.81 30.59
C ILE A 31 40.40 -12.36 29.19
N PRO A 32 40.60 -13.14 28.10
CA PRO A 32 39.86 -12.89 26.86
C PRO A 32 38.38 -12.77 27.24
N PRO A 33 37.64 -11.79 26.67
CA PRO A 33 36.35 -11.36 27.18
C PRO A 33 35.53 -12.58 27.54
N LEU A 34 35.22 -12.72 28.84
CA LEU A 34 34.58 -13.87 29.48
C LEU A 34 33.77 -14.62 28.44
N ALA A 35 34.25 -15.78 28.01
CA ALA A 35 33.52 -16.62 27.06
C ALA A 35 32.13 -16.81 27.65
N VAL A 36 31.14 -16.14 27.06
CA VAL A 36 29.75 -16.27 27.48
C VAL A 36 29.43 -17.74 27.28
N PRO A 37 29.10 -18.49 28.34
CA PRO A 37 28.85 -19.92 28.21
C PRO A 37 27.73 -20.11 27.16
N GLY A 38 28.08 -20.77 26.05
CA GLY A 38 27.17 -21.03 24.94
C GLY A 38 27.40 -20.26 23.64
N LYS A 39 28.38 -19.34 23.53
CA LYS A 39 28.72 -18.70 22.24
C LYS A 39 30.15 -19.01 21.79
N LYS A 40 30.29 -19.52 20.57
CA LYS A 40 31.59 -19.77 19.93
C LYS A 40 32.40 -18.47 19.86
N ALA A 41 33.67 -18.54 20.24
CA ALA A 41 34.61 -17.44 20.05
C ALA A 41 34.68 -17.10 18.54
N VAL A 42 34.66 -15.81 18.23
CA VAL A 42 34.64 -15.29 16.86
C VAL A 42 36.05 -14.80 16.55
N PRO A 43 36.83 -15.50 15.70
CA PRO A 43 38.18 -15.08 15.36
C PRO A 43 38.17 -13.80 14.51
N ASP A 44 39.29 -13.06 14.57
CA ASP A 44 39.49 -11.87 13.76
C ASP A 44 39.42 -12.22 12.26
N GLY A 45 38.71 -11.41 11.47
CA GLY A 45 38.44 -11.65 10.04
C GLY A 45 37.08 -12.31 9.72
N ILE A 46 36.34 -12.79 10.72
CA ILE A 46 34.95 -13.24 10.53
C ILE A 46 33.98 -12.07 10.49
N ARG A 47 34.20 -11.08 11.36
CA ARG A 47 33.38 -9.86 11.46
C ARG A 47 33.50 -9.03 10.19
N GLY A 48 32.40 -8.38 9.81
CA GLY A 48 32.33 -7.49 8.65
C GLY A 48 30.97 -7.54 7.99
N TRP A 49 30.80 -6.73 6.95
CA TRP A 49 29.55 -6.68 6.20
C TRP A 49 29.29 -7.96 5.39
N SER A 50 28.02 -8.39 5.34
CA SER A 50 27.52 -9.49 4.53
C SER A 50 26.47 -9.03 3.53
N TRP A 51 26.89 -8.90 2.28
CA TRP A 51 25.98 -8.60 1.17
C TRP A 51 24.92 -9.69 0.99
N GLY A 52 25.29 -10.95 1.21
CA GLY A 52 24.35 -12.07 1.18
C GLY A 52 23.27 -11.98 2.26
N ALA A 53 23.66 -11.65 3.49
CA ALA A 53 22.71 -11.54 4.59
C ALA A 53 21.78 -10.33 4.45
N PHE A 54 22.28 -9.21 3.92
CA PHE A 54 21.49 -8.01 3.67
C PHE A 54 20.49 -8.22 2.51
N LEU A 55 20.97 -8.64 1.34
CA LEU A 55 20.17 -8.73 0.12
C LEU A 55 19.22 -9.93 0.10
N LEU A 56 19.63 -11.08 0.66
CA LEU A 56 18.80 -12.29 0.67
C LEU A 56 18.12 -12.55 2.02
N SER A 57 18.36 -11.70 3.02
CA SER A 57 17.63 -11.60 4.29
C SER A 57 17.20 -12.96 4.86
N TRP A 58 15.91 -13.31 4.76
CA TRP A 58 15.34 -14.55 5.31
C TRP A 58 15.90 -15.83 4.67
N VAL A 59 16.20 -15.82 3.36
CA VAL A 59 16.77 -16.98 2.65
C VAL A 59 18.16 -17.29 3.18
N TRP A 60 18.98 -16.24 3.33
CA TRP A 60 20.32 -16.37 3.91
C TRP A 60 20.23 -16.80 5.39
N ALA A 61 19.26 -16.27 6.14
CA ALA A 61 19.05 -16.58 7.55
C ALA A 61 18.75 -18.08 7.75
N ILE A 62 17.88 -18.68 6.94
CA ILE A 62 17.59 -20.12 6.95
C ILE A 62 18.85 -20.92 6.64
N GLY A 63 19.56 -20.58 5.55
CA GLY A 63 20.78 -21.29 5.14
C GLY A 63 21.92 -21.26 6.18
N ASN A 64 21.95 -20.22 7.02
CA ASN A 64 22.95 -20.03 8.07
C ASN A 64 22.41 -20.27 9.50
N LYS A 65 21.24 -20.91 9.65
CA LYS A 65 20.61 -21.23 10.94
C LYS A 65 20.46 -20.01 11.87
N THR A 66 20.25 -18.82 11.30
CA THR A 66 20.15 -17.55 12.03
C THR A 66 18.68 -17.15 12.13
N TRP A 67 17.91 -17.84 12.97
CA TRP A 67 16.44 -17.72 13.05
C TRP A 67 15.93 -16.31 13.35
N ILE A 68 16.70 -15.50 14.10
CA ILE A 68 16.37 -14.08 14.34
C ILE A 68 16.25 -13.29 13.02
N GLY A 69 16.93 -13.74 11.97
CA GLY A 69 16.85 -13.14 10.63
C GLY A 69 15.49 -13.32 9.95
N LEU A 70 14.59 -14.17 10.46
CA LEU A 70 13.23 -14.29 9.93
C LEU A 70 12.37 -13.05 10.24
N LEU A 71 12.76 -12.22 11.21
CA LEU A 71 12.15 -10.90 11.43
C LEU A 71 12.26 -9.99 10.19
N ALA A 72 13.15 -10.33 9.24
CA ALA A 72 13.24 -9.67 7.94
C ALA A 72 11.95 -9.78 7.09
N LEU A 73 11.04 -10.71 7.40
CA LEU A 73 9.76 -10.87 6.71
C LEU A 73 8.66 -9.90 7.17
N ILE A 74 8.85 -9.26 8.32
CA ILE A 74 7.88 -8.31 8.88
C ILE A 74 8.08 -6.95 8.19
N PRO A 75 7.04 -6.30 7.65
CA PRO A 75 7.17 -4.97 7.07
C PRO A 75 7.77 -3.97 8.07
N TYR A 76 8.55 -2.99 7.59
CA TYR A 76 9.29 -1.98 8.36
C TYR A 76 10.39 -2.51 9.30
N VAL A 77 10.05 -3.45 10.19
CA VAL A 77 11.01 -4.17 11.04
C VAL A 77 12.04 -4.91 10.18
N GLY A 78 11.59 -5.44 9.04
CA GLY A 78 12.42 -6.26 8.19
C GLY A 78 13.55 -5.51 7.52
N LEU A 79 13.36 -4.23 7.20
CA LEU A 79 14.42 -3.37 6.67
C LEU A 79 15.52 -3.14 7.73
N ILE A 80 15.13 -2.84 8.96
CA ILE A 80 16.07 -2.69 10.08
C ILE A 80 16.80 -4.01 10.32
N MET A 81 16.06 -5.12 10.32
CA MET A 81 16.64 -6.44 10.51
C MET A 81 17.61 -6.82 9.39
N ALA A 82 17.32 -6.47 8.13
CA ALA A 82 18.20 -6.69 7.00
C ALA A 82 19.53 -5.96 7.18
N ILE A 83 19.50 -4.71 7.65
CA ILE A 83 20.73 -3.94 7.97
C ILE A 83 21.50 -4.62 9.09
N ILE A 84 20.82 -5.04 10.17
CA ILE A 84 21.46 -5.75 11.29
C ILE A 84 22.08 -7.07 10.80
N LEU A 85 21.40 -7.81 9.92
CA LEU A 85 21.94 -9.01 9.27
C LEU A 85 23.15 -8.69 8.40
N GLY A 86 23.17 -7.55 7.71
CA GLY A 86 24.34 -7.07 6.98
C GLY A 86 25.55 -6.88 7.90
N ILE A 87 25.38 -6.26 9.07
CA ILE A 87 26.49 -5.94 10.00
C ILE A 87 26.92 -7.16 10.82
N LYS A 88 25.96 -7.88 11.42
CA LYS A 88 26.20 -8.95 12.41
C LYS A 88 25.95 -10.35 11.88
N GLY A 89 25.39 -10.51 10.68
CA GLY A 89 25.04 -11.81 10.13
C GLY A 89 26.22 -12.78 10.11
N ARG A 90 27.42 -12.35 9.69
CA ARG A 90 28.60 -13.23 9.66
C ARG A 90 28.97 -13.78 11.03
N GLU A 91 28.85 -12.94 12.07
CA GLU A 91 29.10 -13.34 13.45
C GLU A 91 28.08 -14.39 13.92
N TRP A 92 26.80 -14.17 13.62
CA TRP A 92 25.74 -15.13 13.96
C TRP A 92 25.86 -16.44 13.18
N ALA A 93 26.15 -16.39 11.88
CA ALA A 93 26.36 -17.57 11.05
C ALA A 93 27.55 -18.42 11.53
N TRP A 94 28.62 -17.77 11.98
CA TRP A 94 29.76 -18.46 12.58
C TRP A 94 29.37 -19.18 13.88
N GLN A 95 28.57 -18.53 14.73
CA GLN A 95 28.14 -19.10 16.00
C GLN A 95 27.10 -20.23 15.85
N ASN A 96 26.22 -20.14 14.84
CA ASN A 96 25.06 -21.04 14.69
C ASN A 96 25.37 -22.35 13.94
N LYS A 97 26.53 -22.49 13.31
CA LYS A 97 26.93 -23.67 12.53
C LYS A 97 28.32 -24.17 12.92
N GLU A 98 28.56 -25.46 12.68
CA GLU A 98 29.92 -26.02 12.67
C GLU A 98 30.58 -25.71 11.33
N TRP A 99 31.83 -25.26 11.37
CA TRP A 99 32.63 -24.91 10.21
C TRP A 99 34.01 -25.55 10.36
N ASP A 100 34.48 -26.25 9.33
CA ASP A 100 35.76 -26.97 9.39
C ASP A 100 36.97 -26.02 9.53
N SER A 101 36.88 -24.83 8.93
CA SER A 101 37.92 -23.79 9.00
C SER A 101 37.35 -22.39 8.67
N ILE A 102 38.14 -21.35 8.98
CA ILE A 102 37.80 -19.95 8.64
C ILE A 102 37.69 -19.80 7.12
N GLU A 103 38.58 -20.45 6.36
CA GLU A 103 38.59 -20.41 4.91
C GLU A 103 37.34 -21.09 4.34
N HIS A 104 36.91 -22.21 4.94
CA HIS A 104 35.65 -22.86 4.54
C HIS A 104 34.47 -21.89 4.71
N PHE A 105 34.36 -21.23 5.87
CA PHE A 105 33.31 -20.24 6.11
C PHE A 105 33.36 -19.08 5.10
N GLN A 106 34.54 -18.51 4.87
CA GLN A 106 34.70 -17.38 3.94
C GLN A 106 34.35 -17.77 2.50
N ARG A 107 34.70 -18.98 2.05
CA ARG A 107 34.29 -19.49 0.73
C ARG A 107 32.76 -19.53 0.60
N VAL A 108 32.07 -20.05 1.62
CA VAL A 108 30.60 -20.12 1.62
C VAL A 108 29.98 -18.72 1.67
N GLN A 109 30.47 -17.81 2.51
CA GLN A 109 29.97 -16.43 2.54
C GLN A 109 30.22 -15.68 1.21
N LYS A 110 31.34 -15.94 0.53
CA LYS A 110 31.60 -15.38 -0.81
C LYS A 110 30.61 -15.90 -1.85
N GLN A 111 30.25 -17.19 -1.78
CA GLN A 111 29.21 -17.75 -2.64
C GLN A 111 27.85 -17.10 -2.37
N TRP A 112 27.47 -16.92 -1.10
CA TRP A 112 26.24 -16.19 -0.73
C TRP A 112 26.22 -14.78 -1.29
N ASN A 113 27.31 -14.03 -1.16
CA ASN A 113 27.41 -12.68 -1.74
C ASN A 113 27.25 -12.71 -3.26
N ARG A 114 27.93 -13.65 -3.95
CA ARG A 114 27.83 -13.78 -5.41
C ARG A 114 26.40 -14.08 -5.86
N TRP A 115 25.74 -15.05 -5.24
CA TRP A 115 24.35 -15.39 -5.57
C TRP A 115 23.38 -14.25 -5.25
N ALA A 116 23.62 -13.51 -4.16
CA ALA A 116 22.80 -12.35 -3.82
C ALA A 116 22.83 -11.28 -4.93
N PHE A 117 24.00 -10.93 -5.44
CA PHE A 117 24.11 -9.97 -6.54
C PHE A 117 23.52 -10.50 -7.84
N ILE A 118 23.70 -11.79 -8.16
CA ILE A 118 23.13 -12.40 -9.36
C ILE A 118 21.59 -12.37 -9.31
N ILE A 119 21.00 -12.79 -8.19
CA ILE A 119 19.55 -12.87 -8.03
C ILE A 119 18.94 -11.46 -8.02
N VAL A 120 19.46 -10.55 -7.20
CA VAL A 120 18.94 -9.17 -7.14
C VAL A 120 19.15 -8.47 -8.47
N GLY A 121 20.31 -8.62 -9.12
CA GLY A 121 20.57 -8.05 -10.43
C GLY A 121 19.61 -8.58 -11.50
N ALA A 122 19.36 -9.89 -11.53
CA ALA A 122 18.41 -10.48 -12.46
C ALA A 122 16.98 -9.96 -12.25
N LEU A 123 16.53 -9.85 -11.00
CA LEU A 123 15.20 -9.31 -10.66
C LEU A 123 15.06 -7.84 -11.08
N LEU A 124 16.11 -7.03 -10.89
CA LEU A 124 16.11 -5.63 -11.33
C LEU A 124 16.05 -5.51 -12.87
N VAL A 125 16.80 -6.34 -13.59
CA VAL A 125 16.76 -6.36 -15.07
C VAL A 125 15.39 -6.80 -15.56
N ILE A 126 14.81 -7.86 -14.98
CA ILE A 126 13.47 -8.32 -15.34
C ILE A 126 12.43 -7.23 -15.04
N GLY A 127 12.50 -6.60 -13.87
CA GLY A 127 11.61 -5.49 -13.50
C GLY A 127 11.72 -4.30 -14.45
N LEU A 128 12.94 -3.94 -14.86
CA LEU A 128 13.18 -2.88 -15.84
C LEU A 128 12.58 -3.24 -17.21
N LEU A 129 12.84 -4.45 -17.71
CA LEU A 129 12.32 -4.92 -19.00
C LEU A 129 10.79 -5.02 -18.98
N ALA A 130 10.20 -5.47 -17.87
CA ALA A 130 8.76 -5.49 -17.69
C ALA A 130 8.17 -4.07 -17.68
N GLY A 131 8.79 -3.13 -16.98
CA GLY A 131 8.37 -1.72 -16.97
C GLY A 131 8.43 -1.08 -18.36
N ILE A 132 9.51 -1.31 -19.11
CA ILE A 132 9.63 -0.84 -20.51
C ILE A 132 8.59 -1.52 -21.40
N GLY A 133 8.36 -2.82 -21.22
CA GLY A 133 7.36 -3.58 -21.97
C GLY A 133 5.93 -3.09 -21.72
N ILE A 134 5.58 -2.76 -20.47
CA ILE A 134 4.28 -2.19 -20.11
C ILE A 134 4.11 -0.81 -20.77
N ALA A 135 5.11 0.07 -20.67
CA ALA A 135 5.07 1.39 -21.31
C ALA A 135 4.95 1.29 -22.85
N MET A 136 5.66 0.35 -23.48
CA MET A 136 5.56 0.09 -24.92
C MET A 136 4.23 -0.55 -25.33
N TYR A 137 3.62 -1.35 -24.45
CA TYR A 137 2.31 -1.96 -24.67
C TYR A 137 1.19 -0.92 -24.60
N GLU A 138 1.28 0.06 -23.71
CA GLU A 138 0.33 1.19 -23.64
C GLU A 138 0.34 2.02 -24.93
N GLU A 139 1.50 2.16 -25.60
CA GLU A 139 1.61 2.87 -26.89
C GLU A 139 1.05 2.04 -28.07
N HIS A 140 1.06 0.70 -27.99
CA HIS A 140 0.54 -0.19 -29.03
C HIS A 140 -0.85 -0.74 -28.74
N ALA A 141 -1.43 -0.46 -27.57
CA ALA A 141 -2.80 -0.77 -27.28
C ALA A 141 -3.66 0.02 -28.27
N PRO A 142 -4.37 -0.63 -29.21
CA PRO A 142 -5.25 0.09 -30.10
C PRO A 142 -6.22 0.85 -29.21
N SER A 143 -6.27 2.18 -29.36
CA SER A 143 -7.33 2.99 -28.79
C SER A 143 -8.62 2.32 -29.23
N THR A 144 -9.31 1.67 -28.30
CA THR A 144 -10.69 1.21 -28.51
C THR A 144 -11.50 2.49 -28.61
N HIS A 145 -11.43 3.14 -29.78
CA HIS A 145 -12.33 4.19 -30.17
C HIS A 145 -13.70 3.52 -30.21
N THR A 146 -14.44 3.69 -29.12
CA THR A 146 -15.88 3.52 -29.07
C THR A 146 -16.48 4.33 -30.21
N SER A 147 -16.67 3.67 -31.36
CA SER A 147 -17.62 4.09 -32.37
C SER A 147 -19.00 3.94 -31.76
N GLN A 148 -19.51 4.99 -31.13
CA GLN A 148 -20.95 5.20 -31.00
C GLN A 148 -21.30 6.52 -31.69
N ALA A 149 -21.30 6.50 -33.01
CA ALA A 149 -22.23 7.33 -33.77
C ALA A 149 -23.60 6.65 -33.69
N GLN A 150 -24.44 7.07 -32.73
CA GLN A 150 -25.88 6.84 -32.84
C GLN A 150 -26.47 7.96 -33.70
N ASP A 151 -26.72 7.64 -34.96
CA ASP A 151 -27.63 8.38 -35.83
C ASP A 151 -29.03 8.39 -35.18
N ILE A 152 -29.47 9.55 -34.69
CA ILE A 152 -30.87 9.80 -34.36
C ILE A 152 -31.51 10.44 -35.60
N PRO A 153 -32.55 9.84 -36.22
CA PRO A 153 -33.24 10.49 -37.33
C PRO A 153 -34.03 11.71 -36.82
N PRO A 154 -34.12 12.81 -37.60
CA PRO A 154 -34.82 14.01 -37.17
C PRO A 154 -36.34 13.77 -37.09
N PRO A 155 -37.05 14.33 -36.09
CA PRO A 155 -38.50 14.30 -36.07
C PRO A 155 -39.06 15.20 -37.18
N ALA A 156 -39.94 14.62 -38.00
CA ALA A 156 -40.72 15.34 -39.00
C ALA A 156 -41.72 16.32 -38.35
N PRO A 157 -42.07 17.44 -39.02
CA PRO A 157 -42.83 18.53 -38.41
C PRO A 157 -44.34 18.27 -38.49
N THR A 158 -45.05 18.36 -37.36
CA THR A 158 -46.50 18.53 -37.33
C THR A 158 -46.83 20.00 -37.15
N ALA A 159 -47.31 20.61 -38.23
CA ALA A 159 -47.96 21.89 -38.25
C ALA A 159 -49.32 21.82 -37.55
N ALA A 160 -49.59 22.77 -36.65
CA ALA A 160 -50.95 23.14 -36.27
C ALA A 160 -50.98 24.61 -35.80
N SER A 161 -51.30 25.48 -36.75
CA SER A 161 -52.22 26.63 -36.64
C SER A 161 -52.26 27.45 -35.34
N ALA A 162 -51.76 28.68 -35.43
CA ALA A 162 -52.32 29.85 -34.74
C ALA A 162 -53.58 30.35 -35.48
N PRO A 163 -54.45 31.20 -34.89
CA PRO A 163 -54.10 32.62 -34.80
C PRO A 163 -54.58 33.38 -33.53
N ALA A 164 -53.78 34.41 -33.21
CA ALA A 164 -54.12 35.76 -32.75
C ALA A 164 -55.22 36.00 -31.69
N SER A 165 -54.88 36.63 -30.56
CA SER A 165 -54.82 38.09 -30.35
C SER A 165 -54.79 38.47 -28.85
N THR A 166 -53.94 39.45 -28.53
CA THR A 166 -53.66 40.15 -27.26
C THR A 166 -54.84 41.03 -26.77
N PRO A 167 -54.79 41.77 -25.64
CA PRO A 167 -53.95 41.70 -24.42
C PRO A 167 -54.77 41.82 -23.10
N PHE A 168 -54.26 41.33 -21.97
CA PHE A 168 -54.58 41.96 -20.67
C PHE A 168 -53.43 41.79 -19.68
N ALA A 169 -52.86 42.93 -19.29
CA ALA A 169 -51.96 43.06 -18.18
C ALA A 169 -52.77 42.96 -16.88
N GLN A 170 -52.35 42.14 -15.92
CA GLN A 170 -52.28 42.55 -14.52
C GLN A 170 -51.12 41.82 -13.85
N ALA A 171 -50.15 42.61 -13.42
CA ALA A 171 -49.22 42.26 -12.38
C ALA A 171 -50.01 42.00 -11.09
N PHE A 172 -49.84 40.82 -10.53
CA PHE A 172 -50.00 40.58 -9.11
C PHE A 172 -48.67 39.99 -8.64
N ASP A 173 -47.87 40.85 -8.02
CA ASP A 173 -46.80 40.45 -7.13
C ASP A 173 -47.41 39.62 -6.00
N GLU A 174 -47.11 38.32 -5.94
CA GLU A 174 -46.72 37.68 -4.68
C GLU A 174 -45.93 36.40 -4.98
N PRO A 175 -44.74 36.22 -4.40
CA PRO A 175 -43.79 35.20 -4.83
C PRO A 175 -44.19 33.86 -4.23
N LEU A 176 -44.53 32.88 -5.07
CA LEU A 176 -44.39 31.49 -4.67
C LEU A 176 -42.90 31.17 -4.61
N THR A 177 -42.36 31.50 -3.44
CA THR A 177 -41.20 30.91 -2.80
C THR A 177 -41.31 29.38 -2.84
N HIS A 178 -41.03 28.77 -3.99
CA HIS A 178 -40.22 27.58 -3.96
C HIS A 178 -38.80 28.08 -3.82
N SER A 179 -38.42 28.21 -2.54
CA SER A 179 -37.04 28.29 -2.11
C SER A 179 -36.23 27.36 -3.02
N ALA A 180 -35.48 27.94 -3.96
CA ALA A 180 -34.24 27.35 -4.41
C ALA A 180 -33.39 27.32 -3.14
N SER A 181 -33.65 26.31 -2.30
CA SER A 181 -32.74 25.97 -1.23
C SER A 181 -31.40 25.88 -1.92
N ALA A 182 -30.41 26.61 -1.41
CA ALA A 182 -29.04 26.46 -1.85
C ALA A 182 -28.67 25.00 -1.54
N GLN A 183 -29.02 24.11 -2.47
CA GLN A 183 -28.87 22.68 -2.32
C GLN A 183 -27.38 22.48 -2.12
N LYS A 184 -27.04 21.84 -1.02
CA LYS A 184 -25.66 21.64 -0.60
C LYS A 184 -25.43 20.15 -0.45
N TYR A 185 -24.19 19.74 -0.69
CA TYR A 185 -23.75 18.39 -0.39
C TYR A 185 -23.80 18.12 1.12
N GLU A 186 -24.65 17.18 1.52
CA GLU A 186 -24.75 16.68 2.89
C GLU A 186 -24.07 15.31 3.00
N PRO A 187 -23.17 15.11 3.98
CA PRO A 187 -22.52 13.81 4.16
C PRO A 187 -23.54 12.77 4.64
N VAL A 188 -23.56 11.63 3.97
CA VAL A 188 -24.36 10.46 4.36
C VAL A 188 -23.42 9.42 4.95
N PHE A 189 -23.63 9.09 6.21
CA PHE A 189 -22.83 8.07 6.91
C PHE A 189 -23.51 6.72 6.76
N LEU A 190 -23.03 5.94 5.79
CA LEU A 190 -23.47 4.55 5.60
C LEU A 190 -22.59 3.62 6.45
N SER A 191 -23.21 2.63 7.08
CA SER A 191 -22.55 1.61 7.88
C SER A 191 -23.04 0.22 7.47
N GLU A 192 -22.15 -0.77 7.47
CA GLU A 192 -22.49 -2.14 7.07
C GLU A 192 -23.55 -2.80 7.98
N ASN A 193 -23.66 -2.33 9.22
CA ASN A 193 -24.57 -2.88 10.22
C ASN A 193 -25.90 -2.10 10.32
N ASP A 194 -26.10 -1.08 9.48
CA ASP A 194 -27.27 -0.21 9.54
C ASP A 194 -28.23 -0.49 8.37
N ASP A 195 -29.43 -0.97 8.72
CA ASP A 195 -30.50 -1.28 7.77
C ASP A 195 -31.44 -0.09 7.52
N GLY A 196 -31.24 1.05 8.21
CA GLY A 196 -32.13 2.20 8.16
C GLY A 196 -31.98 3.12 6.95
N HIS A 197 -30.96 2.89 6.11
CA HIS A 197 -30.64 3.75 4.97
C HIS A 197 -31.16 3.20 3.63
N LEU A 198 -31.37 4.12 2.67
CA LEU A 198 -31.79 3.80 1.29
C LEU A 198 -30.82 2.85 0.56
N PHE A 199 -29.56 2.83 1.00
CA PHE A 199 -28.47 2.03 0.43
C PHE A 199 -27.90 1.10 1.49
N LYS A 200 -27.72 -0.17 1.15
CA LYS A 200 -27.00 -1.13 2.01
C LYS A 200 -25.62 -1.39 1.44
N ILE A 201 -24.60 -1.17 2.25
CA ILE A 201 -23.20 -1.38 1.86
C ILE A 201 -22.64 -2.62 2.55
N SER A 202 -21.79 -3.37 1.86
CA SER A 202 -21.05 -4.50 2.44
C SER A 202 -19.72 -4.65 1.72
N SER A 203 -18.63 -4.73 2.49
CA SER A 203 -17.29 -4.97 1.95
C SER A 203 -17.07 -6.46 1.66
N TYR A 204 -17.77 -7.34 2.39
CA TYR A 204 -17.69 -8.80 2.24
C TYR A 204 -19.06 -9.47 2.49
N PRO A 205 -19.82 -9.84 1.45
CA PRO A 205 -19.51 -9.72 0.02
C PRO A 205 -19.63 -8.26 -0.49
N LYS A 206 -18.79 -7.88 -1.45
CA LYS A 206 -18.66 -6.53 -2.03
C LYS A 206 -19.96 -6.08 -2.71
N LYS A 207 -20.78 -5.29 -2.03
CA LYS A 207 -22.12 -4.91 -2.51
C LYS A 207 -22.49 -3.50 -2.10
N ILE A 208 -23.18 -2.82 -2.99
CA ILE A 208 -23.96 -1.61 -2.71
C ILE A 208 -25.36 -1.90 -3.24
N ILE A 209 -26.30 -2.18 -2.33
CA ILE A 209 -27.66 -2.58 -2.66
C ILE A 209 -28.56 -1.35 -2.62
N TYR A 210 -29.23 -1.09 -3.73
CA TYR A 210 -30.32 -0.13 -3.84
C TYR A 210 -31.54 -0.82 -4.46
N LYS A 211 -32.71 -0.76 -3.83
CA LYS A 211 -33.95 -1.44 -4.28
C LYS A 211 -33.73 -2.91 -4.70
N ASN A 212 -32.97 -3.68 -3.90
CA ASN A 212 -32.63 -5.09 -4.14
C ASN A 212 -31.71 -5.35 -5.33
N THR A 213 -31.11 -4.31 -5.92
CA THR A 213 -30.16 -4.41 -7.03
C THR A 213 -28.77 -4.06 -6.54
N ASN A 214 -27.75 -4.86 -6.91
CA ASN A 214 -26.36 -4.53 -6.64
C ASN A 214 -25.88 -3.52 -7.67
N LEU A 215 -25.51 -2.32 -7.21
CA LEU A 215 -25.04 -1.25 -8.08
C LEU A 215 -23.64 -1.51 -8.63
N LEU A 216 -22.81 -2.31 -7.94
CA LEU A 216 -21.46 -2.63 -8.39
C LEU A 216 -21.43 -3.40 -9.72
N ASP A 217 -22.44 -4.25 -9.96
CA ASP A 217 -22.55 -5.06 -11.18
C ASP A 217 -22.73 -4.19 -12.45
N TYR A 218 -23.12 -2.92 -12.29
CA TYR A 218 -23.24 -1.96 -13.39
C TYR A 218 -21.96 -1.14 -13.60
N LEU A 219 -21.12 -1.03 -12.57
CA LEU A 219 -19.91 -0.22 -12.58
C LEU A 219 -18.67 -1.03 -12.98
N PHE A 220 -18.68 -2.33 -12.70
CA PHE A 220 -17.55 -3.23 -12.93
C PHE A 220 -18.00 -4.42 -13.77
N GLU A 221 -17.23 -4.75 -14.82
CA GLU A 221 -17.51 -5.90 -15.68
C GLU A 221 -17.39 -7.23 -14.91
N ASP A 222 -16.48 -7.29 -13.94
CA ASP A 222 -16.30 -8.43 -13.05
C ASP A 222 -16.03 -7.93 -11.62
N THR A 223 -17.04 -8.02 -10.75
CA THR A 223 -16.92 -7.65 -9.34
C THR A 223 -15.99 -8.56 -8.53
N ASP A 224 -15.67 -9.76 -9.03
CA ASP A 224 -14.76 -10.69 -8.38
C ASP A 224 -13.29 -10.33 -8.63
N MET A 225 -13.00 -9.53 -9.67
CA MET A 225 -11.67 -9.00 -9.97
C MET A 225 -11.27 -7.84 -9.05
N ILE A 226 -12.22 -7.26 -8.34
CA ILE A 226 -11.95 -6.23 -7.34
C ILE A 226 -11.26 -6.91 -6.15
N GLY A 227 -10.03 -6.54 -5.80
CA GLY A 227 -9.28 -7.15 -4.69
C GLY A 227 -9.86 -6.85 -3.31
N TYR A 228 -10.15 -5.57 -3.04
CA TYR A 228 -10.91 -5.11 -1.85
C TYR A 228 -11.87 -3.99 -2.26
N LEU A 229 -12.88 -3.73 -1.43
CA LEU A 229 -13.81 -2.60 -1.59
C LEU A 229 -13.80 -1.83 -0.26
N ALA A 230 -13.46 -0.55 -0.32
CA ALA A 230 -13.52 0.37 0.80
C ALA A 230 -14.51 1.50 0.49
N PHE A 231 -15.42 1.75 1.43
CA PHE A 231 -16.37 2.85 1.35
C PHE A 231 -15.74 4.09 1.98
N GLU A 232 -15.31 5.04 1.15
CA GLU A 232 -14.66 6.25 1.64
C GLU A 232 -15.69 7.20 2.24
N LYS A 233 -16.58 7.73 1.39
CA LYS A 233 -17.66 8.65 1.79
C LYS A 233 -18.82 8.61 0.81
N THR A 234 -19.98 9.03 1.29
CA THR A 234 -21.18 9.25 0.47
C THR A 234 -21.71 10.64 0.72
N TYR A 235 -22.17 11.32 -0.32
CA TYR A 235 -22.77 12.65 -0.22
C TYR A 235 -24.13 12.68 -0.93
N GLN A 236 -25.10 13.35 -0.30
CA GLN A 236 -26.41 13.61 -0.89
C GLN A 236 -26.48 15.04 -1.39
N PHE A 237 -27.03 15.22 -2.58
CA PHE A 237 -27.34 16.50 -3.21
C PHE A 237 -28.75 16.44 -3.80
N GLY A 238 -29.75 16.76 -2.97
CA GLY A 238 -31.15 16.55 -3.36
C GLY A 238 -31.46 15.07 -3.54
N GLU A 239 -31.86 14.69 -4.74
CA GLU A 239 -32.16 13.30 -5.13
C GLU A 239 -30.92 12.58 -5.72
N ASN A 240 -29.77 13.26 -5.79
CA ASN A 240 -28.53 12.68 -6.28
C ASN A 240 -27.66 12.23 -5.10
N TYR A 241 -27.13 11.01 -5.18
CA TYR A 241 -26.17 10.47 -4.23
C TYR A 241 -24.85 10.22 -4.94
N ILE A 242 -23.78 10.84 -4.46
CA ILE A 242 -22.42 10.58 -4.93
C ILE A 242 -21.75 9.62 -3.97
N PHE A 243 -21.29 8.49 -4.50
CA PHE A 243 -20.49 7.50 -3.80
C PHE A 243 -19.03 7.66 -4.17
N ILE A 244 -18.17 7.65 -3.15
CA ILE A 244 -16.72 7.61 -3.33
C ILE A 244 -16.26 6.28 -2.73
N ILE A 245 -15.75 5.41 -3.59
CA ILE A 245 -15.28 4.07 -3.21
C ILE A 245 -13.83 3.90 -3.64
N SER A 246 -13.09 3.11 -2.88
CA SER A 246 -11.72 2.71 -3.22
C SER A 246 -11.67 1.20 -3.43
N THR A 247 -11.03 0.76 -4.50
CA THR A 247 -10.87 -0.66 -4.83
C THR A 247 -9.42 -1.03 -5.11
N GLY A 248 -9.10 -2.31 -4.97
CA GLY A 248 -7.78 -2.85 -5.27
C GLY A 248 -7.77 -3.67 -6.55
N GLU A 249 -7.65 -3.04 -7.72
CA GLU A 249 -7.80 -3.73 -9.02
C GLU A 249 -6.46 -3.90 -9.78
N ASN A 250 -5.43 -3.06 -9.53
CA ASN A 250 -4.25 -2.94 -10.41
C ASN A 250 -2.89 -3.42 -9.84
N GLY A 251 -2.88 -4.40 -8.94
CA GLY A 251 -1.62 -4.97 -8.44
C GLY A 251 -0.71 -3.96 -7.71
N ASN A 252 0.59 -4.26 -7.62
CA ASN A 252 1.53 -3.62 -6.67
C ASN A 252 1.94 -2.15 -6.96
N SER A 253 1.33 -1.46 -7.92
CA SER A 253 1.77 -0.11 -8.32
C SER A 253 1.04 1.03 -7.59
N CYS A 254 -0.24 0.86 -7.25
CA CYS A 254 -1.01 1.87 -6.50
C CYS A 254 -1.87 1.17 -5.43
N PRO A 255 -1.85 1.65 -4.17
CA PRO A 255 -2.47 0.94 -3.05
C PRO A 255 -4.01 0.90 -3.12
N ALA A 256 -4.64 1.87 -3.80
CA ALA A 256 -6.08 1.97 -4.02
C ALA A 256 -6.39 2.70 -5.34
N THR A 257 -7.34 2.24 -6.14
CA THR A 257 -7.98 3.01 -7.21
C THR A 257 -9.28 3.59 -6.66
N THR A 258 -9.50 4.91 -6.79
CA THR A 258 -10.67 5.57 -6.19
C THR A 258 -11.62 5.97 -7.30
N TYR A 259 -12.89 5.59 -7.16
CA TYR A 259 -13.94 5.91 -8.11
C TYR A 259 -15.02 6.76 -7.44
N ALA A 260 -15.53 7.73 -8.19
CA ALA A 260 -16.74 8.46 -7.87
C ALA A 260 -17.84 8.06 -8.86
N PHE A 261 -19.07 7.85 -8.38
CA PHE A 261 -20.23 7.65 -9.24
C PHE A 261 -21.49 8.21 -8.60
N GLN A 262 -22.46 8.56 -9.42
CA GLN A 262 -23.73 9.16 -9.02
C GLN A 262 -24.86 8.14 -9.13
N VAL A 263 -25.78 8.19 -8.16
CA VAL A 263 -27.09 7.53 -8.21
C VAL A 263 -28.16 8.60 -8.10
N ASP A 264 -28.99 8.72 -9.15
CA ASP A 264 -30.17 9.57 -9.17
C ASP A 264 -31.38 8.74 -8.70
N THR A 265 -31.92 9.05 -7.51
CA THR A 265 -33.07 8.33 -6.94
C THR A 265 -34.39 8.72 -7.57
N ALA A 266 -34.49 9.91 -8.16
CA ALA A 266 -35.69 10.40 -8.85
C ALA A 266 -35.84 9.74 -10.23
N ALA A 267 -34.75 9.68 -11.00
CA ALA A 267 -34.72 9.03 -12.31
C ALA A 267 -34.42 7.52 -12.25
N ASN A 268 -34.03 7.01 -11.07
CA ASN A 268 -33.63 5.61 -10.85
C ASN A 268 -32.47 5.20 -11.78
N ARG A 269 -31.46 6.06 -11.92
CA ARG A 269 -30.34 5.93 -12.84
C ARG A 269 -29.00 5.98 -12.10
N ILE A 270 -28.02 5.22 -12.59
CA ILE A 270 -26.62 5.27 -12.15
C ILE A 270 -25.77 5.91 -13.27
N SER A 271 -24.80 6.76 -12.91
CA SER A 271 -23.82 7.30 -13.85
C SER A 271 -22.70 6.29 -14.12
N ASP A 272 -21.90 6.55 -15.15
CA ASP A 272 -20.61 5.90 -15.29
C ASP A 272 -19.70 6.24 -14.09
N LYS A 273 -18.73 5.36 -13.81
CA LYS A 273 -17.70 5.62 -12.81
C LYS A 273 -16.68 6.62 -13.33
N HIS A 274 -16.36 7.62 -12.54
CA HIS A 274 -15.25 8.54 -12.76
C HIS A 274 -14.07 8.11 -11.90
N GLU A 275 -12.93 7.81 -12.52
CA GLU A 275 -11.70 7.50 -11.81
C GLU A 275 -11.04 8.79 -11.31
N ILE A 276 -10.64 8.81 -10.03
CA ILE A 276 -9.92 9.93 -9.44
C ILE A 276 -8.43 9.58 -9.44
N ASP A 277 -7.69 10.29 -10.28
CA ASP A 277 -6.24 10.11 -10.44
C ASP A 277 -5.50 10.27 -9.11
N GLY A 278 -4.62 9.31 -8.80
CA GLY A 278 -3.72 9.36 -7.63
C GLY A 278 -3.53 8.00 -6.97
N CYS A 279 -2.36 7.79 -6.36
CA CYS A 279 -1.91 6.51 -5.81
C CYS A 279 -1.68 6.55 -4.29
N SER A 280 -2.60 7.18 -3.57
CA SER A 280 -2.63 7.25 -2.10
C SER A 280 -3.82 6.50 -1.53
N GLU A 281 -3.65 5.91 -0.35
CA GLU A 281 -4.73 5.35 0.47
C GLU A 281 -5.61 6.45 1.09
N ASN A 282 -5.07 7.65 1.26
CA ASN A 282 -5.81 8.78 1.81
C ASN A 282 -6.61 9.48 0.70
N VAL A 283 -7.94 9.55 0.90
CA VAL A 283 -8.87 10.33 0.08
C VAL A 283 -9.42 11.49 0.90
N GLU A 284 -9.07 12.71 0.50
CA GLU A 284 -9.61 13.92 1.13
C GLU A 284 -10.81 14.42 0.34
N THR A 285 -11.84 14.89 1.04
CA THR A 285 -13.09 15.35 0.43
C THR A 285 -13.54 16.62 1.11
N PHE A 286 -13.85 17.63 0.30
CA PHE A 286 -14.27 18.94 0.74
C PHE A 286 -15.56 19.31 0.01
N SER A 287 -16.63 19.57 0.75
CA SER A 287 -17.88 20.05 0.17
C SER A 287 -18.18 21.48 0.59
N GLU A 288 -18.44 22.34 -0.38
CA GLU A 288 -18.81 23.73 -0.18
C GLU A 288 -19.97 24.10 -1.12
N GLY A 289 -21.13 24.37 -0.54
CA GLY A 289 -22.35 24.63 -1.32
C GLY A 289 -22.64 23.52 -2.32
N ASN A 290 -22.68 23.88 -3.59
CA ASN A 290 -22.96 22.98 -4.71
C ASN A 290 -21.72 22.30 -5.32
N THR A 291 -20.57 22.39 -4.65
CA THR A 291 -19.31 21.85 -5.12
C THR A 291 -18.82 20.76 -4.16
N LEU A 292 -18.43 19.61 -4.70
CA LEU A 292 -17.75 18.53 -4.00
C LEU A 292 -16.39 18.31 -4.65
N MET A 293 -15.33 18.61 -3.92
CA MET A 293 -13.95 18.33 -4.34
C MET A 293 -13.47 17.04 -3.68
N VAL A 294 -12.98 16.11 -4.50
CA VAL A 294 -12.35 14.86 -4.04
C VAL A 294 -10.89 14.92 -4.46
N LYS A 295 -9.99 14.88 -3.49
CA LYS A 295 -8.56 15.06 -3.67
C LYS A 295 -7.79 13.80 -3.28
N LYS A 296 -6.83 13.42 -4.14
CA LYS A 296 -5.95 12.28 -3.96
C LYS A 296 -4.56 12.62 -4.51
N GLU A 297 -3.51 12.50 -3.70
CA GLU A 297 -2.11 12.80 -4.06
C GLU A 297 -1.82 14.14 -4.75
N GLY A 298 -2.67 15.15 -4.53
CA GLY A 298 -2.49 16.47 -5.15
C GLY A 298 -3.30 16.67 -6.43
N ASN A 299 -3.87 15.60 -7.00
CA ASN A 299 -4.92 15.69 -8.01
C ASN A 299 -6.27 15.88 -7.31
N ALA A 300 -7.17 16.63 -7.96
CA ALA A 300 -8.50 16.89 -7.44
C ALA A 300 -9.53 16.81 -8.56
N SER A 301 -10.55 15.99 -8.37
CA SER A 301 -11.76 16.00 -9.19
C SER A 301 -12.82 16.84 -8.49
N ILE A 302 -13.49 17.70 -9.24
CA ILE A 302 -14.51 18.60 -8.70
C ILE A 302 -15.83 18.27 -9.37
N PHE A 303 -16.82 17.93 -8.54
CA PHE A 303 -18.19 17.64 -8.94
C PHE A 303 -19.10 18.79 -8.57
N TYR A 304 -20.06 19.08 -9.45
CA TYR A 304 -21.00 20.18 -9.27
C TYR A 304 -22.44 19.67 -9.30
N ASN A 305 -23.28 20.22 -8.43
CA ASN A 305 -24.73 19.98 -8.42
C ASN A 305 -25.17 18.50 -8.35
N GLY A 306 -24.36 17.65 -7.72
CA GLY A 306 -24.64 16.22 -7.60
C GLY A 306 -24.25 15.39 -8.82
N GLU A 307 -23.63 15.97 -9.85
CA GLU A 307 -23.29 15.29 -11.10
C GLU A 307 -21.82 14.83 -11.14
N VAL A 308 -21.64 13.60 -11.59
CA VAL A 308 -20.32 13.01 -11.90
C VAL A 308 -20.21 12.94 -13.42
N GLN A 309 -19.23 13.65 -13.99
CA GLN A 309 -19.00 13.76 -15.45
C GLN A 309 -17.88 12.85 -15.93
#